data_AF-A0A382NJI7-F1
#
_entry.id   AF-A0A382NJI7-F1
#
_cell.length_a   1.000
_cell.length_b   1.000
_cell.length_c   1.000
_cell.angle_alpha   90.00
_cell.angle_beta   90.00
_cell.angle_gamma   90.00
#
_symmetry.space_group_name_H-M   'P 1'
#
loop_
_entity.id
_entity.type
_entity.pdbx_description
1 polymer ?
#
loop_
_entity_poly.entity_id
_entity_poly.type
_entity_poly.pdbx_seq_one_letter_code
_entity_poly.pdbx_strand_id
1 'polypeptide(L)' 'MLLTLTVEQRVLLHLWDTPLGDNPWEGRPELTQAGVSDAVGIARKHLPRTLKKLREKERIHEETRHVA' A
#
# COMPACT_ATOMS: atom_id res chain seq x y z
N MET A 1 12.60 -13.48 6.80
CA MET A 1 12.90 -12.23 7.53
C MET A 1 12.35 -11.05 6.72
N LEU A 2 11.19 -10.48 7.08
CA LEU A 2 10.67 -9.28 6.38
C LEU A 2 11.56 -8.05 6.58
N LEU A 3 12.37 -8.03 7.66
CA LEU A 3 13.29 -6.95 8.00
C LEU A 3 14.46 -6.77 7.00
N THR A 4 14.75 -7.77 6.15
CA THR A 4 15.79 -7.65 5.12
C THR A 4 15.29 -6.98 3.83
N LEU A 5 13.98 -6.79 3.68
CA LEU A 5 13.38 -6.15 2.53
C LEU A 5 13.35 -4.64 2.69
N THR A 6 13.53 -3.93 1.58
CA THR A 6 13.29 -2.49 1.51
C THR A 6 11.81 -2.17 1.77
N VAL A 7 11.52 -0.92 2.14
CA VAL A 7 10.14 -0.46 2.33
C VAL A 7 9.31 -0.63 1.05
N GLU A 8 9.89 -0.33 -0.12
CA GLU A 8 9.23 -0.52 -1.43
C GLU A 8 8.82 -1.99 -1.64
N GLN A 9 9.71 -2.95 -1.35
CA GLN A 9 9.40 -4.37 -1.47
C GLN A 9 8.33 -4.84 -0.49
N ARG A 10 8.37 -4.37 0.77
CA ARG A 10 7.34 -4.72 1.76
C ARG A 10 5.97 -4.17 1.38
N VAL A 11 5.91 -2.96 0.82
CA VAL A 11 4.66 -2.40 0.27
C VAL A 11 4.14 -3.27 -0.87
N LEU A 12 4.98 -3.64 -1.83
CA LEU A 12 4.55 -4.48 -2.95
C LEU A 12 4.04 -5.85 -2.49
N LEU A 13 4.71 -6.49 -1.53
CA LEU A 13 4.23 -7.75 -0.95
C LEU A 13 2.89 -7.59 -0.24
N HIS A 14 2.73 -6.55 0.58
CA HIS A 14 1.45 -6.29 1.27
C HIS A 14 0.30 -6.11 0.27
N LEU A 15 0.52 -5.33 -0.79
CA LEU A 15 -0.49 -5.09 -1.83
C LEU A 15 -0.80 -6.36 -2.65
N TRP A 16 0.20 -7.21 -2.87
CA TRP A 16 0.01 -8.49 -3.55
C TRP A 16 -0.84 -9.47 -2.72
N ASP A 17 -0.56 -9.56 -1.42
CA ASP A 17 -1.29 -10.43 -0.49
C ASP A 17 -2.67 -9.85 -0.10
N THR A 18 -2.88 -8.55 -0.32
CA THR A 18 -4.10 -7.81 0.02
C THR A 18 -4.69 -7.16 -1.25
N PRO A 19 -5.23 -7.92 -2.21
CA PRO A 19 -5.77 -7.33 -3.42
C PRO A 19 -6.97 -6.42 -3.12
N LEU A 20 -7.17 -5.43 -4.01
CA LEU A 20 -8.44 -4.70 -4.09
C LEU A 20 -9.54 -5.73 -4.38
N GLY A 21 -10.60 -5.71 -3.56
CA GLY A 21 -11.77 -6.55 -3.83
C GLY A 21 -12.52 -6.09 -5.08
N ASP A 22 -13.45 -6.92 -5.53
CA ASP A 22 -14.19 -6.73 -6.79
C ASP A 22 -15.12 -5.51 -6.78
N ASN A 23 -15.48 -4.96 -5.61
CA ASN A 23 -16.37 -3.81 -5.49
C ASN A 23 -15.62 -2.49 -5.76
N PRO A 24 -15.87 -1.80 -6.89
CA PRO A 24 -15.13 -0.60 -7.27
C PRO A 24 -15.38 0.61 -6.35
N TRP A 25 -16.44 0.57 -5.53
CA TRP A 25 -16.83 1.68 -4.65
C TRP A 25 -16.29 1.54 -3.23
N GLU A 26 -15.93 0.32 -2.84
CA GLU A 26 -15.54 -0.01 -1.47
C GLU A 26 -14.04 -0.32 -1.40
N GLY A 27 -13.36 0.45 -0.55
CA GLY A 27 -11.95 0.29 -0.24
C GLY A 27 -11.77 -0.54 1.03
N ARG A 28 -10.64 -1.24 1.10
CA ARG A 28 -10.26 -2.00 2.29
C ARG A 28 -9.42 -1.11 3.23
N PRO A 29 -9.69 -1.05 4.54
CA PRO A 29 -8.89 -0.28 5.49
C PRO A 29 -7.38 -0.58 5.41
N GLU A 30 -7.00 -1.83 5.13
CA GLU A 30 -5.62 -2.31 4.99
C GLU A 30 -4.91 -1.73 3.76
N LEU A 31 -5.66 -1.27 2.76
CA LEU A 31 -5.16 -0.66 1.54
C LEU A 31 -5.09 0.87 1.62
N THR A 32 -5.61 1.47 2.69
CA THR A 32 -5.42 2.89 2.95
C THR A 32 -3.95 3.20 3.24
N GLN A 33 -3.53 4.45 3.07
CA GLN A 33 -2.18 4.85 3.46
C GLN A 33 -1.89 4.61 4.95
N ALA A 34 -2.90 4.62 5.82
CA ALA A 34 -2.73 4.26 7.23
C ALA A 34 -2.49 2.75 7.37
N GLY A 35 -3.37 1.92 6.82
CA GLY A 35 -3.26 0.46 6.86
C GLY A 35 -1.96 -0.07 6.25
N VAL A 36 -1.58 0.43 5.06
CA VAL A 36 -0.32 0.05 4.41
C VAL A 36 0.88 0.45 5.27
N SER A 37 0.87 1.62 5.90
CA SER A 37 2.01 2.06 6.73
C SER A 37 2.19 1.20 7.99
N ASP A 38 1.07 0.80 8.60
CA ASP A 38 1.05 -0.09 9.76
C ASP A 38 1.59 -1.49 9.38
N ALA A 39 1.05 -2.07 8.30
CA ALA A 39 1.45 -3.39 7.82
C ALA A 39 2.94 -3.51 7.44
N VAL A 40 3.53 -2.45 6.86
CA VAL A 40 4.94 -2.45 6.45
C VAL A 40 5.90 -1.93 7.53
N GLY A 41 5.37 -1.55 8.70
CA GLY A 41 6.15 -1.12 9.86
C GLY A 41 6.88 0.21 9.66
N ILE A 42 6.21 1.23 9.11
CA ILE A 42 6.77 2.59 8.97
C ILE A 42 5.77 3.63 9.47
N ALA A 43 6.26 4.79 9.91
CA ALA A 43 5.34 5.90 10.19
C ALA A 43 4.64 6.38 8.91
N ARG A 44 3.32 6.58 8.98
CA ARG A 44 2.46 7.00 7.85
C ARG A 44 3.01 8.14 7.01
N LYS A 45 3.63 9.14 7.64
CA LYS A 45 4.25 10.30 6.97
C LYS A 45 5.35 9.95 5.95
N HIS A 46 5.94 8.76 6.03
CA HIS A 46 6.98 8.31 5.09
C HIS A 46 6.42 7.57 3.88
N LEU A 47 5.19 7.05 3.97
CA LEU A 47 4.59 6.24 2.90
C LEU A 47 4.37 7.01 1.58
N PRO A 48 3.91 8.29 1.56
CA PRO A 48 3.63 8.99 0.30
C PRO A 48 4.81 9.04 -0.67
N ARG A 49 6.05 9.20 -0.16
CA ARG A 49 7.25 9.22 -0.99
C ARG A 49 7.54 7.85 -1.62
N THR A 50 7.28 6.77 -0.88
CA THR A 50 7.41 5.40 -1.37
C THR A 50 6.38 5.12 -2.47
N LEU A 51 5.11 5.47 -2.23
CA LEU A 51 4.03 5.28 -3.22
C LEU A 51 4.28 6.09 -4.50
N LYS A 52 4.79 7.33 -4.37
CA LYS A 52 5.20 8.13 -5.53
C LYS A 52 6.23 7.39 -6.39
N LYS A 53 7.32 6.88 -5.79
CA LYS A 53 8.35 6.13 -6.53
C LYS A 53 7.82 4.85 -7.17
N LEU A 54 6.93 4.13 -6.50
CA LEU A 54 6.35 2.90 -7.04
C LEU A 54 5.43 3.18 -8.23
N ARG A 55 4.68 4.29 -8.21
CA ARG A 55 3.88 4.75 -9.36
C ARG A 55 4.75 5.19 -10.53
N GLU A 56 5.83 5.94 -10.27
CA GLU A 56 6.81 6.35 -11.31
C GLU A 56 7.48 5.14 -11.98
N LYS A 57 7.56 3.99 -11.29
CA LYS A 57 8.06 2.72 -11.80
C LYS A 57 6.96 1.82 -12.40
N GLU A 58 5.72 2.31 -12.50
CA GLU A 58 4.54 1.56 -12.98
C GLU A 58 4.30 0.24 -12.24
N ARG A 59 4.62 0.19 -10.94
CA ARG A 59 4.45 -1.03 -10.12
C ARG A 59 3.13 -1.08 -9.37
N ILE A 60 2.47 0.06 -9.20
CA ILE A 60 1.19 0.17 -8.50
C ILE A 60 0.29 1.19 -9.20
N HIS A 61 -1.02 1.02 -9.00
CA HIS A 61 -2.04 2.03 -9.31
C HIS A 61 -2.66 2.52 -8.01
N GLU A 62 -3.13 3.77 -7.99
CA GLU A 62 -3.79 4.38 -6.84
C GLU A 62 -5.14 4.92 -7.28
N GLU A 63 -6.18 4.64 -6.48
CA GLU A 63 -7.53 5.12 -6.67
C GLU A 63 -8.16 5.43 -5.30
N THR A 64 -9.24 6.21 -5.30
CA THR A 64 -9.97 6.56 -4.08
C THR A 64 -11.29 5.82 -4.05
N ARG A 65 -11.52 5.04 -3.00
CA ARG A 65 -12.77 4.32 -2.71
C ARG A 65 -13.30 4.72 -1.33
N HIS A 66 -14.58 4.48 -1.07
CA HIS A 66 -15.15 4.68 0.25
C HIS A 66 -14.67 3.57 1.20
N VAL A 67 -14.16 3.94 2.37
CA VAL A 67 -13.82 3.00 3.44
C VAL A 67 -14.90 3.16 4.51
N ALA A 68 -15.65 2.09 4.75
CA ALA A 68 -16.68 2.05 5.78
C ALA A 68 -16.08 2.00 7.19
#